data_AF-M0CGJ5-F1
#
_entry.id   AF-M0CGJ5-F1
#
_cell.length_a   1.000
_cell.length_b   1.000
_cell.length_c   1.000
_cell.angle_alpha   90.00
_cell.angle_beta   90.00
_cell.angle_gamma   90.00
#
_symmetry.space_group_name_H-M   'P 1'
#
loop_
_entity.id
_entity.type
_entity.pdbx_description
1 polymer ?
#
loop_
_entity_poly.entity_id
_entity_poly.type
_entity_poly.pdbx_seq_one_letter_code
_entity_poly.pdbx_strand_id
1 'polypeptide(L)' 'MRTTESRVTARIVRTENGEMHTEYEVGGVGYSSREAVETLLEGR' A
#
# COMPACT_ATOMS: atom_id res chain seq x y z
N MET A 1 -11.06 23.35 2.25
CA MET A 1 -9.80 22.71 1.83
C MET A 1 -9.94 21.22 2.11
N ARG A 2 -10.34 20.41 1.11
CA ARG A 2 -10.33 18.95 1.26
C ARG A 2 -8.89 18.53 1.09
N THR A 3 -8.19 18.25 2.17
CA THR A 3 -6.97 17.47 2.09
C THR A 3 -7.37 16.18 1.38
N THR A 4 -6.89 15.98 0.16
CA THR A 4 -6.87 14.66 -0.45
C THR A 4 -5.84 13.87 0.36
N GLU A 5 -6.24 13.47 1.57
CA GLU A 5 -5.45 12.55 2.38
C GLU A 5 -5.37 11.27 1.56
N SER A 6 -4.17 10.98 1.07
CA SER A 6 -3.91 9.75 0.34
C SER A 6 -4.14 8.62 1.33
N ARG A 7 -5.28 7.95 1.24
CA ARG A 7 -5.58 6.79 2.07
C ARG A 7 -4.71 5.64 1.59
N VAL A 8 -4.00 5.02 2.53
CA VAL A 8 -3.26 3.78 2.31
C VAL A 8 -4.16 2.62 2.72
N THR A 9 -4.41 1.71 1.79
CA THR A 9 -5.09 0.44 2.06
C THR A 9 -4.03 -0.66 2.05
N ALA A 10 -4.01 -1.51 3.09
CA ALA A 10 -3.17 -2.69 3.12
C ALA A 10 -4.05 -3.95 3.12
N ARG A 11 -3.71 -4.93 2.28
CA ARG A 11 -4.38 -6.22 2.21
C ARG A 11 -3.40 -7.33 2.51
N ILE A 12 -3.69 -8.14 3.52
CA ILE A 12 -2.90 -9.33 3.84
C ILE A 12 -3.47 -10.48 3.02
N VAL A 13 -2.65 -11.01 2.11
CA VAL A 13 -3.01 -12.13 1.25
C VAL A 13 -2.23 -13.35 1.69
N ARG A 14 -2.94 -14.47 1.84
CA ARG A 14 -2.33 -15.78 2.05
C ARG A 14 -2.35 -16.54 0.72
N THR A 15 -1.19 -17.01 0.26
CA THR A 15 -1.08 -17.85 -0.93
C THR A 15 -1.58 -19.27 -0.64
N GLU A 16 -1.79 -20.04 -1.70
CA GLU A 16 -2.16 -21.46 -1.60
C GLU A 16 -1.09 -22.28 -0.87
N ASN A 17 0.19 -21.88 -0.97
CA ASN A 17 1.31 -22.48 -0.25
C ASN A 17 1.37 -22.07 1.22
N GLY A 18 0.46 -21.20 1.66
CA GLY A 18 0.40 -20.70 3.03
C GLY A 18 1.34 -19.51 3.31
N GLU A 19 2.04 -19.00 2.30
CA GLU A 19 2.88 -17.80 2.41
C GLU A 19 1.97 -16.57 2.60
N MET A 20 2.40 -15.62 3.43
CA MET A 20 1.68 -14.37 3.63
C MET A 20 2.43 -13.23 2.96
N HIS A 21 1.74 -12.44 2.15
CA HIS A 21 2.25 -11.20 1.58
C HIS A 21 1.28 -10.05 1.85
N THR A 22 1.83 -8.85 2.01
CA THR A 22 1.03 -7.64 2.19
C THR A 22 1.06 -6.83 0.91
N GLU A 23 -0.11 -6.62 0.33
CA GLU A 23 -0.30 -5.72 -0.80
C GLU A 23 -0.71 -4.34 -0.29
N TYR A 24 -0.22 -3.29 -0.92
CA TYR A 24 -0.55 -1.92 -0.55
C TYR A 24 -1.22 -1.20 -1.72
N GLU A 25 -2.16 -0.31 -1.43
CA GLU A 25 -2.79 0.56 -2.41
C GLU A 25 -2.84 1.99 -1.88
N VAL A 26 -2.43 2.95 -2.70
CA VAL A 26 -2.53 4.39 -2.40
C VAL A 26 -3.29 5.06 -3.53
N GLY A 27 -4.48 5.59 -3.23
CA GLY A 27 -5.29 6.30 -4.23
C GLY A 27 -5.65 5.47 -5.47
N GLY A 28 -5.81 4.15 -5.32
CA GLY A 28 -6.09 3.23 -6.42
C GLY A 28 -4.86 2.70 -7.18
N VAL A 29 -3.64 3.08 -6.77
CA VAL A 29 -2.39 2.54 -7.32
C VAL A 29 -1.84 1.47 -6.38
N GLY A 30 -1.61 0.27 -6.92
CA GLY A 30 -1.03 -0.86 -6.17
C GLY A 30 0.50 -0.75 -6.03
N TYR A 31 1.01 -1.14 -4.87
CA TYR A 31 2.42 -1.15 -4.53
C TYR A 31 2.80 -2.50 -3.91
N SER A 32 3.93 -3.04 -4.37
CA SER A 32 4.43 -4.37 -4.00
C SER A 32 5.26 -4.37 -2.71
N SER A 33 5.56 -3.22 -2.12
CA SER A 33 6.33 -3.12 -0.87
C SER A 33 5.91 -1.93 -0.02
N ARG A 34 6.11 -2.07 1.29
CA ARG A 34 5.93 -0.99 2.26
C ARG A 34 6.87 0.18 1.95
N GLU A 35 8.12 -0.10 1.64
CA GLU A 35 9.15 0.90 1.35
C GLU A 35 8.77 1.79 0.14
N ALA A 36 8.13 1.21 -0.87
CA ALA A 36 7.63 1.98 -2.02
C ALA A 36 6.50 2.94 -1.62
N VAL A 37 5.64 2.53 -0.69
CA VAL A 37 4.58 3.39 -0.13
C VAL A 37 5.18 4.48 0.76
N GLU A 38 6.15 4.14 1.61
CA GLU A 38 6.84 5.11 2.48
C GLU A 38 7.54 6.18 1.64
N THR A 39 8.34 5.77 0.65
CA THR A 39 9.02 6.68 -0.28
C THR A 39 8.04 7.63 -1.00
N LEU A 40 6.88 7.12 -1.42
CA LEU A 40 5.84 7.93 -2.05
C LEU A 40 5.27 8.98 -1.10
N LEU A 41 5.03 8.62 0.16
CA LEU A 41 4.41 9.50 1.15
C LEU A 41 5.40 10.52 1.72
N GLU A 42 6.66 10.15 1.91
CA GLU A 42 7.72 11.03 2.40
C GLU A 42 8.20 12.03 1.33
N GLY A 43 8.05 11.68 0.05
CA GLY A 43 8.35 12.57 -1.08
C GLY A 43 7.26 13.62 -1.38
N ARG A 44 6.17 13.67 -0.62
CA ARG A 44 5.03 14.60 -0.79
C ARG A 44 5.10 15.79 0.15
#